data_AF-A0A8H2XYX7-F1
#
_entry.id   AF-A0A8H2XYX7-F1
#
_cell.length_a   1.000
_cell.length_b   1.000
_cell.length_c   1.000
_cell.angle_alpha   90.00
_cell.angle_beta   90.00
_cell.angle_gamma   90.00
#
_symmetry.space_group_name_H-M   'P 1'
#
loop_
_entity.id
_entity.type
_entity.pdbx_description
1 polymer ?
#
loop_
_entity_poly.entity_id
_entity_poly.type
_entity_poly.pdbx_seq_one_letter_code
_entity_poly.pdbx_strand_id
1 'polypeptide(L)'
;MASQSLTGSPRNKFTYASMWADFASGNSALNPIEAYQTTINIIPRFIWLGSTSNQRYHDLERVQNLAIRAAVAAIHASEFTLALEWLEHARCVVWNQTLMLRSPLDELHASHPSLATRLQTVANRLHHAGSESRESQASGSLTSEQVAQQHRQLAQEYEDRVSQVRALPGFEDFLQPIKGDRLVRAARNGPIVVINCHNDRCDALAILPGQGTIDHIPLPNFTGKKAQRIRLVMERSVRARQSRERGVERRPVIEQGNDFASEFENVLQALWYDLIKPILEFLGCMNVYSAEDLPHITWCPTGALSFLPLHAAGDYDHPNSRVFDYVVSSYTPTLGALLNSTPHSLTSDSRILAIGQANTPGHSPLPGTTTELARVQLHMQEKVQYSELVNHQATTAAALDAMEQHDWVHLACHAHQNVDDPTKSGFFLHDNTLDLATINRRSFKNKGLAYLSACQTATGDERLPDEAVHLASGMLMAGYSSVIATMWSVRDADAPFVADRVYGKLLTDGKLGNGEAGRALHHAVSELREEVGEKAFDRWVPYIHIGS
;
A
#
# COMPACT_ATOMS: atom_id res chain seq x y z
N MET A 1 20.95 29.09 0.27
CA MET A 1 20.30 30.32 -0.27
C MET A 1 19.46 30.09 -1.53
N ALA A 2 19.86 29.26 -2.51
CA ALA A 2 19.03 29.01 -3.70
C ALA A 2 17.75 28.16 -3.42
N SER A 3 17.83 27.20 -2.50
CA SER A 3 16.72 26.33 -2.06
C SER A 3 15.59 27.07 -1.33
N GLN A 4 15.91 28.21 -0.69
CA GLN A 4 14.98 29.02 0.11
C GLN A 4 14.49 30.28 -0.64
N SER A 5 14.84 30.43 -1.92
CA SER A 5 14.37 31.56 -2.73
C SER A 5 12.84 31.62 -2.72
N LEU A 6 12.24 32.81 -2.64
CA LEU A 6 10.78 32.97 -2.75
C LEU A 6 10.32 32.80 -4.21
N THR A 7 11.14 33.20 -5.19
CA THR A 7 10.76 33.33 -6.61
C THR A 7 11.25 32.20 -7.52
N GLY A 8 12.11 31.29 -7.03
CA GLY A 8 12.62 30.16 -7.84
C GLY A 8 11.54 29.14 -8.23
N SER A 9 11.74 28.41 -9.33
CA SER A 9 10.85 27.30 -9.69
C SER A 9 10.97 26.15 -8.67
N PRO A 10 9.87 25.48 -8.28
CA PRO A 10 9.90 24.39 -7.30
C PRO A 10 10.89 23.28 -7.66
N ARG A 11 11.00 22.93 -8.95
CA ARG A 11 11.93 21.92 -9.47
C ARG A 11 13.40 22.31 -9.27
N ASN A 12 13.76 23.57 -9.49
CA ASN A 12 15.12 24.05 -9.23
C ASN A 12 15.40 24.11 -7.73
N LYS A 13 14.45 24.58 -6.91
CA LYS A 13 14.60 24.59 -5.44
C LYS A 13 14.82 23.19 -4.90
N PHE A 14 14.01 22.22 -5.33
CA PHE A 14 14.14 20.82 -4.97
C PHE A 14 15.51 20.27 -5.37
N THR A 15 15.95 20.55 -6.60
CA THR A 15 17.26 20.08 -7.10
C THR A 15 18.40 20.61 -6.23
N TYR A 16 18.44 21.90 -5.92
CA TYR A 16 19.48 22.47 -5.07
C TYR A 16 19.39 22.02 -3.61
N ALA A 17 18.18 21.86 -3.07
CA ALA A 17 17.97 21.34 -1.72
C ALA A 17 18.45 19.88 -1.62
N SER A 18 18.10 19.05 -2.59
CA SER A 18 18.53 17.65 -2.68
C SER A 18 20.05 17.53 -2.81
N MET A 19 20.69 18.35 -3.65
CA MET A 19 22.15 18.42 -3.72
C MET A 19 22.78 18.80 -2.37
N TRP A 20 22.22 19.79 -1.67
CA TRP A 20 22.70 20.17 -0.34
C TRP A 20 22.55 19.02 0.66
N ALA A 21 21.40 18.34 0.67
CA ALA A 21 21.17 17.18 1.54
C ALA A 21 22.17 16.04 1.26
N ASP A 22 22.46 15.79 -0.02
CA ASP A 22 23.41 14.77 -0.45
C ASP A 22 24.84 15.10 0.02
N PHE A 23 25.30 16.34 -0.16
CA PHE A 23 26.61 16.76 0.35
C PHE A 23 26.66 16.77 1.88
N ALA A 24 25.59 17.20 2.55
CA ALA A 24 25.53 17.26 4.01
C ALA A 24 25.49 15.87 4.65
N SER A 25 24.94 14.86 3.95
CA SER A 25 24.92 13.47 4.43
C SER A 25 26.32 12.89 4.68
N GLY A 26 27.32 13.33 3.91
CA GLY A 26 28.72 12.95 4.09
C GLY A 26 29.53 13.88 5.00
N ASN A 27 28.95 14.97 5.48
CA ASN A 27 29.65 15.99 6.26
C ASN A 27 28.73 16.62 7.33
N SER A 28 28.89 16.17 8.58
CA SER A 28 28.09 16.63 9.72
C SER A 28 28.16 18.14 9.95
N ALA A 29 29.22 18.82 9.51
CA ALA A 29 29.37 20.27 9.62
C ALA A 29 28.36 21.05 8.75
N LEU A 30 27.72 20.40 7.76
CA LEU A 30 26.74 21.01 6.86
C LEU A 30 25.28 20.82 7.30
N ASN A 31 25.06 20.41 8.55
CA ASN A 31 23.75 20.22 9.17
C ASN A 31 22.77 19.40 8.30
N PRO A 32 23.00 18.07 8.18
CA PRO A 32 22.19 17.22 7.31
C PRO A 32 20.69 17.27 7.64
N ILE A 33 20.32 17.45 8.91
CA ILE A 33 18.92 17.53 9.33
C ILE A 33 18.21 18.72 8.69
N GLU A 34 18.82 19.90 8.72
CA GLU A 34 18.27 21.11 8.11
C GLU A 34 18.16 20.98 6.59
N ALA A 35 19.15 20.36 5.95
CA ALA A 35 19.18 20.13 4.52
C ALA A 35 18.04 19.18 4.07
N TYR A 36 17.85 18.06 4.78
CA TYR A 36 16.75 17.13 4.51
C TYR A 36 15.39 17.75 4.81
N GLN A 37 15.23 18.45 5.94
CA GLN A 37 13.98 19.15 6.27
C GLN A 37 13.59 20.15 5.18
N THR A 38 14.56 20.94 4.70
CA THR A 38 14.34 21.89 3.60
C THR A 38 13.87 21.18 2.34
N THR A 39 14.51 20.05 2.00
CA THR A 39 14.16 19.27 0.80
C THR A 39 12.76 18.66 0.91
N ILE A 40 12.42 18.07 2.06
CA ILE A 40 11.11 17.43 2.31
C ILE A 40 9.98 18.46 2.27
N ASN A 41 10.17 19.65 2.85
CA ASN A 41 9.18 20.72 2.81
C ASN A 41 8.87 21.24 1.39
N ILE A 42 9.77 21.01 0.43
CA ILE A 42 9.56 21.38 -0.98
C ILE A 42 8.72 20.34 -1.73
N ILE A 43 8.66 19.08 -1.26
CA ILE A 43 8.01 17.96 -1.97
C ILE A 43 6.57 18.28 -2.40
N PRO A 44 5.66 18.79 -1.54
CA PRO A 44 4.27 19.06 -1.95
C PRO A 44 4.15 20.12 -3.06
N ARG A 45 5.13 21.01 -3.17
CA ARG A 45 5.21 22.02 -4.24
C ARG A 45 5.95 21.51 -5.48
N PHE A 46 6.81 20.51 -5.31
CA PHE A 46 7.57 19.91 -6.40
C PHE A 46 6.74 18.88 -7.16
N ILE A 47 6.15 17.91 -6.44
CA ILE A 47 5.17 16.98 -6.98
C ILE A 47 3.83 17.71 -6.87
N TRP A 48 3.51 18.56 -7.83
CA TRP A 48 2.35 19.43 -7.69
C TRP A 48 1.10 18.83 -8.31
N LEU A 49 -0.04 18.95 -7.63
CA LEU A 49 -1.36 18.49 -8.10
C LEU A 49 -1.73 18.99 -9.50
N GLY A 50 -1.22 20.15 -9.91
CA GLY A 50 -1.43 20.70 -11.25
C GLY A 50 -0.56 20.13 -12.37
N SER A 51 0.43 19.30 -12.05
CA SER A 51 1.19 18.54 -13.05
C SER A 51 0.35 17.36 -13.56
N THR A 52 0.63 16.92 -14.79
CA THR A 52 0.02 15.70 -15.35
C THR A 52 0.42 14.48 -14.52
N SER A 53 -0.39 13.41 -14.54
CA SER A 53 -0.03 12.15 -13.85
C SER A 53 1.35 11.64 -14.27
N ASN A 54 1.65 11.62 -15.58
CA ASN A 54 2.97 11.21 -16.09
C ASN A 54 4.11 12.12 -15.61
N GLN A 55 3.89 13.44 -15.54
CA GLN A 55 4.91 14.36 -15.03
C GLN A 55 5.16 14.15 -13.54
N ARG A 56 4.11 13.87 -12.75
CA ARG A 56 4.25 13.54 -11.32
C ARG A 56 5.03 12.24 -11.12
N TYR A 57 4.76 11.19 -11.90
CA TYR A 57 5.53 9.95 -11.87
C TYR A 57 7.00 10.15 -12.28
N HIS A 58 7.28 10.95 -13.31
CA HIS A 58 8.66 11.30 -13.66
C HIS A 58 9.37 12.12 -12.58
N ASP A 59 8.67 13.04 -11.92
CA ASP A 59 9.27 13.82 -10.83
C ASP A 59 9.44 12.97 -9.55
N LEU A 60 8.59 11.96 -9.31
CA LEU A 60 8.75 10.97 -8.23
C LEU A 60 10.06 10.20 -8.32
N GLU A 61 10.50 9.83 -9.53
CA GLU A 61 11.81 9.17 -9.72
C GLU A 61 12.98 10.02 -9.20
N ARG A 62 12.82 11.36 -9.17
CA ARG A 62 13.83 12.27 -8.61
C ARG A 62 13.77 12.40 -7.09
N VAL A 63 12.64 12.01 -6.48
CA VAL A 63 12.44 11.97 -5.02
C VAL A 63 12.74 10.57 -4.46
N GLN A 64 12.95 9.58 -5.33
CA GLN A 64 13.22 8.20 -4.96
C GLN A 64 14.35 8.11 -3.91
N ASN A 65 14.13 7.33 -2.87
CA ASN A 65 15.04 7.15 -1.73
C ASN A 65 15.31 8.41 -0.89
N LEU A 66 14.71 9.58 -1.16
CA LEU A 66 14.87 10.76 -0.32
C LEU A 66 14.39 10.47 1.11
N ALA A 67 13.22 9.85 1.26
CA ALA A 67 12.67 9.45 2.54
C ALA A 67 13.63 8.54 3.32
N ILE A 68 14.15 7.51 2.66
CA ILE A 68 15.08 6.53 3.24
C ILE A 68 16.37 7.21 3.71
N ARG A 69 16.95 8.10 2.88
CA ARG A 69 18.19 8.83 3.22
C ARG A 69 17.98 9.83 4.35
N ALA A 70 16.86 10.55 4.33
CA ALA A 70 16.49 11.47 5.40
C ALA A 70 16.31 10.71 6.72
N ALA A 71 15.60 9.57 6.71
CA ALA A 71 15.41 8.73 7.87
C ALA A 71 16.74 8.20 8.43
N VAL A 72 17.71 7.82 7.58
CA VAL A 72 19.07 7.45 8.04
C VAL A 72 19.73 8.61 8.81
N ALA A 73 19.63 9.84 8.29
CA ALA A 73 20.22 11.01 8.96
C ALA A 73 19.55 11.29 10.31
N ALA A 74 18.21 11.20 10.39
CA ALA A 74 17.47 11.36 11.63
C ALA A 74 17.78 10.25 12.65
N ILE A 75 17.85 8.98 12.23
CA ILE A 75 18.22 7.85 13.08
C ILE A 75 19.65 8.02 13.64
N HIS A 76 20.62 8.45 12.82
CA HIS A 76 21.97 8.76 13.30
C HIS A 76 21.99 9.86 14.38
N ALA A 77 21.08 10.83 14.28
CA ALA A 77 20.91 11.89 15.27
C ALA A 77 20.08 11.46 16.50
N SER A 78 19.61 10.19 16.55
CA SER A 78 18.66 9.69 17.55
C SER A 78 17.29 10.41 17.55
N GLU A 79 16.94 11.04 16.43
CA GLU A 79 15.67 11.75 16.21
C GLU A 79 14.65 10.80 15.57
N PHE A 80 14.25 9.75 16.30
CA PHE A 80 13.39 8.68 15.75
C PHE A 80 12.00 9.16 15.34
N THR A 81 11.44 10.11 16.09
CA THR A 81 10.17 10.76 15.77
C THR A 81 10.25 11.47 14.42
N LEU A 82 11.33 12.22 14.19
CA LEU A 82 11.57 12.93 12.93
C LEU A 82 11.78 11.94 11.77
N ALA A 83 12.48 10.83 12.02
CA ALA A 83 12.64 9.77 11.03
C ALA A 83 11.29 9.20 10.57
N LEU A 84 10.36 8.96 11.49
CA LEU A 84 8.99 8.53 11.15
C LEU A 84 8.22 9.59 10.37
N GLU A 85 8.26 10.85 10.80
CA GLU A 85 7.61 11.95 10.08
C GLU A 85 8.12 12.01 8.63
N TRP A 86 9.43 11.97 8.42
CA TRP A 86 10.00 12.01 7.08
C TRP A 86 9.66 10.79 6.22
N LEU A 87 9.62 9.59 6.80
CA LEU A 87 9.17 8.39 6.10
C LEU A 87 7.69 8.48 5.71
N GLU A 88 6.85 9.06 6.56
CA GLU A 88 5.43 9.27 6.25
C GLU A 88 5.23 10.32 5.15
N HIS A 89 5.97 11.43 5.19
CA HIS A 89 5.76 12.56 4.27
C HIS A 89 6.38 12.41 2.89
N ALA A 90 7.51 11.71 2.81
CA ALA A 90 8.27 11.57 1.57
C ALA A 90 8.04 10.22 0.88
N ARG A 91 7.07 9.42 1.35
CA ARG A 91 6.60 8.18 0.70
C ARG A 91 5.14 8.29 0.30
N CYS A 92 4.74 7.48 -0.68
CA CYS A 92 3.39 7.47 -1.22
C CYS A 92 2.91 8.89 -1.56
N VAL A 93 3.78 9.73 -2.13
CA VAL A 93 3.52 11.18 -2.26
C VAL A 93 2.37 11.48 -3.22
N VAL A 94 2.31 10.80 -4.37
CA VAL A 94 1.20 11.01 -5.33
C VAL A 94 -0.14 10.58 -4.72
N TRP A 95 -0.07 9.54 -3.91
CA TRP A 95 -1.20 8.96 -3.25
C TRP A 95 -1.67 9.75 -2.03
N ASN A 96 -0.74 10.19 -1.20
CA ASN A 96 -0.96 11.16 -0.14
C ASN A 96 -1.54 12.43 -0.73
N GLN A 97 -1.16 12.90 -1.91
CA GLN A 97 -1.81 14.07 -2.53
C GLN A 97 -3.26 13.81 -2.95
N THR A 98 -3.56 12.59 -3.39
CA THR A 98 -4.93 12.17 -3.74
C THR A 98 -5.79 12.00 -2.48
N LEU A 99 -5.22 11.45 -1.39
CA LEU A 99 -5.85 11.23 -0.09
C LEU A 99 -5.99 12.50 0.76
N MET A 100 -4.97 13.36 0.74
CA MET A 100 -4.91 14.61 1.50
C MET A 100 -6.03 15.55 1.05
N LEU A 101 -6.49 15.46 -0.20
CA LEU A 101 -7.73 16.12 -0.58
C LEU A 101 -8.92 15.47 0.13
N ARG A 102 -9.15 14.16 0.07
CA ARG A 102 -10.45 13.55 0.47
C ARG A 102 -10.83 13.70 1.95
N SER A 103 -10.06 13.13 2.87
CA SER A 103 -10.49 13.06 4.29
C SER A 103 -10.55 14.46 4.95
N PRO A 104 -9.53 15.31 4.80
CA PRO A 104 -9.60 16.70 5.26
C PRO A 104 -10.69 17.52 4.54
N LEU A 105 -10.93 17.30 3.24
CA LEU A 105 -12.03 17.99 2.55
C LEU A 105 -13.40 17.53 3.04
N ASP A 106 -13.57 16.28 3.45
CA ASP A 106 -14.84 15.79 4.00
C ASP A 106 -15.16 16.46 5.34
N GLU A 107 -14.17 16.55 6.24
CA GLU A 107 -14.29 17.29 7.52
C GLU A 107 -14.53 18.78 7.27
N LEU A 108 -13.82 19.35 6.29
CA LEU A 108 -14.04 20.73 5.84
C LEU A 108 -15.42 20.89 5.20
N HIS A 109 -15.95 19.89 4.51
CA HIS A 109 -17.26 19.96 3.88
C HIS A 109 -18.37 19.94 4.93
N ALA A 110 -18.19 19.14 6.00
CA ALA A 110 -19.13 19.07 7.11
C ALA A 110 -19.24 20.40 7.89
N SER A 111 -18.14 21.14 8.00
CA SER A 111 -18.08 22.39 8.79
C SER A 111 -18.13 23.68 7.94
N HIS A 112 -17.52 23.67 6.76
CA HIS A 112 -17.31 24.80 5.85
C HIS A 112 -17.56 24.41 4.37
N PRO A 113 -18.81 24.04 4.01
CA PRO A 113 -19.12 23.42 2.71
C PRO A 113 -18.78 24.29 1.49
N SER A 114 -18.93 25.61 1.61
CA SER A 114 -18.61 26.54 0.52
C SER A 114 -17.12 26.60 0.20
N LEU A 115 -16.27 26.60 1.24
CA LEU A 115 -14.82 26.62 1.10
C LEU A 115 -14.31 25.28 0.58
N ALA A 116 -14.84 24.16 1.10
CA ALA A 116 -14.54 22.82 0.61
C ALA A 116 -14.90 22.66 -0.89
N THR A 117 -16.12 23.06 -1.28
CA THR A 117 -16.58 22.98 -2.68
C THR A 117 -15.71 23.82 -3.61
N ARG A 118 -15.32 25.04 -3.17
CA ARG A 118 -14.43 25.91 -3.94
C ARG A 118 -13.04 25.28 -4.10
N LEU A 119 -12.45 24.79 -3.01
CA LEU A 119 -11.13 24.15 -3.04
C LEU A 119 -11.14 22.91 -3.93
N GLN A 120 -12.16 22.05 -3.83
CA GLN A 120 -12.32 20.88 -4.70
C GLN A 120 -12.47 21.28 -6.18
N THR A 121 -13.24 22.32 -6.47
CA THR A 121 -13.43 22.83 -7.84
C THR A 121 -12.11 23.31 -8.44
N VAL A 122 -11.33 24.08 -7.67
CA VAL A 122 -10.02 24.58 -8.10
C VAL A 122 -9.04 23.43 -8.31
N ALA A 123 -9.01 22.46 -7.39
CA ALA A 123 -8.18 21.26 -7.51
C ALA A 123 -8.53 20.44 -8.78
N ASN A 124 -9.82 20.24 -9.07
CA ASN A 124 -10.28 19.54 -10.27
C ASN A 124 -9.89 20.29 -11.54
N ARG A 125 -10.12 21.60 -11.61
CA ARG A 125 -9.74 22.43 -12.76
C ARG A 125 -8.23 22.42 -12.99
N LEU A 126 -7.46 22.46 -11.92
CA LEU A 126 -6.00 22.40 -11.98
C LEU A 126 -5.51 21.03 -12.50
N HIS A 127 -6.18 19.94 -12.09
CA HIS A 127 -5.89 18.59 -12.58
C HIS A 127 -6.24 18.39 -14.07
N HIS A 128 -7.38 18.92 -14.52
CA HIS A 128 -7.80 18.87 -15.92
C HIS A 128 -6.88 19.71 -16.82
N ALA A 129 -6.52 20.93 -16.39
CA ALA A 129 -5.60 21.80 -17.12
C ALA A 129 -4.21 21.17 -17.33
N GLY A 130 -3.75 20.33 -16.39
CA GLY A 130 -2.55 19.52 -16.58
C GLY A 130 -2.75 18.45 -17.65
N SER A 131 -3.85 17.71 -17.62
CA SER A 131 -4.09 16.55 -18.50
C SER A 131 -4.34 16.91 -19.97
N GLU A 132 -4.99 18.05 -20.24
CA GLU A 132 -5.35 18.50 -21.60
C GLU A 132 -4.17 19.06 -22.41
N SER A 133 -3.02 19.33 -21.78
CA SER A 133 -1.88 20.01 -22.42
C SER A 133 -1.25 19.24 -23.59
N ARG A 134 -1.63 17.98 -23.83
CA ARG A 134 -1.17 17.17 -24.97
C ARG A 134 -2.22 16.95 -26.07
N GLU A 135 -3.52 16.95 -25.74
CA GLU A 135 -4.58 16.70 -26.73
C GLU A 135 -4.96 17.98 -27.49
N SER A 136 -4.86 19.15 -26.86
CA SER A 136 -5.22 20.43 -27.47
C SER A 136 -4.23 20.96 -28.53
N GLN A 137 -3.10 20.27 -28.78
CA GLN A 137 -2.23 20.62 -29.93
C GLN A 137 -2.87 20.27 -31.29
N ALA A 138 -3.97 19.50 -31.31
CA ALA A 138 -4.68 19.12 -32.53
C ALA A 138 -5.96 19.95 -32.80
N SER A 139 -6.40 20.82 -31.88
CA SER A 139 -7.64 21.60 -32.05
C SER A 139 -7.42 23.01 -31.50
N GLY A 140 -7.28 24.00 -32.39
CA GLY A 140 -6.76 25.34 -32.11
C GLY A 140 -7.61 26.22 -31.19
N SER A 141 -7.67 25.90 -29.89
CA SER A 141 -8.51 26.64 -28.94
C SER A 141 -7.76 27.54 -27.94
N LEU A 142 -6.46 27.45 -27.71
CA LEU A 142 -5.71 28.38 -26.82
C LEU A 142 -4.23 28.44 -27.21
N THR A 143 -3.57 29.59 -27.03
CA THR A 143 -2.11 29.66 -27.18
C THR A 143 -1.41 29.01 -25.98
N SER A 144 -0.20 28.47 -26.18
CA SER A 144 0.60 27.86 -25.09
C SER A 144 0.83 28.83 -23.91
N GLU A 145 0.85 30.14 -24.18
CA GLU A 145 1.02 31.18 -23.16
C GLU A 145 -0.24 31.37 -22.32
N GLN A 146 -1.42 31.33 -22.94
CA GLN A 146 -2.71 31.41 -22.24
C GLN A 146 -2.94 30.20 -21.33
N VAL A 147 -2.61 28.99 -21.80
CA VAL A 147 -2.67 27.77 -20.98
C VAL A 147 -1.74 27.89 -19.76
N ALA A 148 -0.51 28.37 -19.96
CA ALA A 148 0.44 28.57 -18.86
C ALA A 148 0.00 29.67 -17.88
N GLN A 149 -0.66 30.73 -18.35
CA GLN A 149 -1.18 31.79 -17.49
C GLN A 149 -2.38 31.31 -16.66
N GLN A 150 -3.32 30.60 -17.28
CA GLN A 150 -4.47 30.02 -16.60
C GLN A 150 -4.05 29.01 -15.53
N HIS A 151 -3.05 28.17 -15.83
CA HIS A 151 -2.49 27.21 -14.88
C HIS A 151 -1.89 27.90 -13.65
N ARG A 152 -1.11 28.97 -13.85
CA ARG A 152 -0.56 29.78 -12.74
C ARG A 152 -1.63 30.45 -11.89
N GLN A 153 -2.71 30.94 -12.49
CA GLN A 153 -3.82 31.54 -11.75
C GLN A 153 -4.53 30.51 -10.86
N LEU A 154 -4.81 29.32 -11.40
CA LEU A 154 -5.41 28.22 -10.64
C LEU A 154 -4.49 27.75 -9.50
N ALA A 155 -3.18 27.77 -9.70
CA ALA A 155 -2.19 27.46 -8.66
C ALA A 155 -2.28 28.42 -7.48
N GLN A 156 -2.27 29.71 -7.78
CA GLN A 156 -2.33 30.75 -6.76
C GLN A 156 -3.66 30.67 -6.00
N GLU A 157 -4.77 30.51 -6.72
CA GLU A 157 -6.07 30.33 -6.08
C GLU A 157 -6.08 29.10 -5.16
N TYR A 158 -5.50 27.97 -5.59
CA TYR A 158 -5.39 26.78 -4.75
C TYR A 158 -4.61 27.06 -3.46
N GLU A 159 -3.43 27.68 -3.55
CA GLU A 159 -2.61 28.02 -2.38
C GLU A 159 -3.31 29.00 -1.42
N ASP A 160 -3.99 30.01 -1.96
CA ASP A 160 -4.75 30.98 -1.18
C ASP A 160 -5.89 30.29 -0.42
N ARG A 161 -6.58 29.34 -1.05
CA ARG A 161 -7.66 28.57 -0.41
C ARG A 161 -7.13 27.63 0.66
N VAL A 162 -6.04 26.93 0.41
CA VAL A 162 -5.39 26.10 1.45
C VAL A 162 -4.97 26.95 2.65
N SER A 163 -4.45 28.16 2.42
CA SER A 163 -4.08 29.09 3.48
C SER A 163 -5.28 29.58 4.27
N GLN A 164 -6.42 29.84 3.61
CA GLN A 164 -7.67 30.18 4.29
C GLN A 164 -8.18 29.03 5.16
N VAL A 165 -8.10 27.78 4.67
CA VAL A 165 -8.49 26.60 5.45
C VAL A 165 -7.63 26.47 6.70
N ARG A 166 -6.31 26.64 6.57
CA ARG A 166 -5.37 26.56 7.71
C ARG A 166 -5.54 27.65 8.76
N ALA A 167 -6.25 28.74 8.43
CA ALA A 167 -6.58 29.78 9.39
C ALA A 167 -7.84 29.45 10.22
N LEU A 168 -8.54 28.35 9.90
CA LEU A 168 -9.71 27.90 10.64
C LEU A 168 -9.30 27.05 11.86
N PRO A 169 -9.96 27.21 13.02
CA PRO A 169 -9.72 26.37 14.18
C PRO A 169 -9.94 24.88 13.87
N GLY A 170 -8.98 24.03 14.20
CA GLY A 170 -9.02 22.58 13.94
C GLY A 170 -8.57 22.16 12.54
N PHE A 171 -8.19 23.11 11.68
CA PHE A 171 -7.67 22.85 10.33
C PHE A 171 -6.24 23.38 10.13
N GLU A 172 -5.52 23.71 11.20
CA GLU A 172 -4.18 24.28 11.17
C GLU A 172 -3.19 23.37 10.41
N ASP A 173 -3.37 22.06 10.56
CA ASP A 173 -2.59 21.01 9.90
C ASP A 173 -3.20 20.53 8.57
N PHE A 174 -4.15 21.27 7.99
CA PHE A 174 -4.81 20.87 6.73
C PHE A 174 -3.78 20.73 5.60
N LEU A 175 -3.72 19.55 4.96
CA LEU A 175 -2.68 19.18 3.98
C LEU A 175 -1.24 19.37 4.49
N GLN A 176 -1.02 19.28 5.80
CA GLN A 176 0.32 19.32 6.39
C GLN A 176 0.80 17.91 6.73
N PRO A 177 2.13 17.74 6.80
CA PRO A 177 2.79 16.67 7.53
C PRO A 177 2.11 16.20 8.83
N ILE A 178 1.63 14.95 8.87
CA ILE A 178 1.23 14.25 10.11
C ILE A 178 2.42 14.18 11.08
N LYS A 179 2.24 14.74 12.28
CA LYS A 179 3.25 14.77 13.33
C LYS A 179 3.45 13.42 14.02
N GLY A 180 4.64 13.20 14.57
CA GLY A 180 5.04 11.94 15.18
C GLY A 180 4.16 11.50 16.35
N ASP A 181 3.68 12.45 17.17
CA ASP A 181 2.77 12.20 18.29
C ASP A 181 1.40 11.66 17.86
N ARG A 182 0.97 11.99 16.63
CA ARG A 182 -0.19 11.38 15.97
C ARG A 182 0.17 10.05 15.32
N LEU A 183 1.35 9.93 14.69
CA LEU A 183 1.79 8.69 14.02
C LEU A 183 1.92 7.51 14.99
N VAL A 184 2.44 7.72 16.20
CA VAL A 184 2.56 6.64 17.20
C VAL A 184 1.20 6.04 17.60
N ARG A 185 0.10 6.79 17.45
CA ARG A 185 -1.27 6.31 17.71
C ARG A 185 -1.79 5.31 16.68
N ALA A 186 -1.03 5.07 15.60
CA ALA A 186 -1.35 4.02 14.64
C ALA A 186 -1.22 2.62 15.26
N ALA A 187 -0.31 2.43 16.22
CA ALA A 187 -0.11 1.17 16.93
C ALA A 187 -1.22 0.93 17.95
N ARG A 188 -2.39 0.50 17.49
CA ARG A 188 -3.57 0.26 18.36
C ARG A 188 -3.66 -1.20 18.82
N ASN A 189 -3.42 -2.13 17.90
CA ASN A 189 -3.77 -3.55 18.07
C ASN A 189 -2.53 -4.45 18.28
N GLY A 190 -1.35 -3.87 18.13
CA GLY A 190 -0.07 -4.56 18.24
C GLY A 190 1.08 -3.68 17.77
N PRO A 191 2.33 -4.16 17.90
CA PRO A 191 3.51 -3.44 17.45
C PRO A 191 3.45 -3.12 15.95
N ILE A 192 3.84 -1.90 15.59
CA ILE A 192 4.15 -1.55 14.21
C ILE A 192 5.67 -1.45 14.08
N VAL A 193 6.22 -2.11 13.07
CA VAL A 193 7.66 -2.09 12.81
C VAL A 193 7.92 -1.43 11.45
N VAL A 194 8.46 -0.22 11.49
CA VAL A 194 8.87 0.53 10.29
C VAL A 194 10.31 0.16 9.95
N ILE A 195 10.54 -0.43 8.78
CA ILE A 195 11.85 -0.96 8.39
C ILE A 195 12.47 -0.07 7.30
N ASN A 196 13.41 0.76 7.71
CA ASN A 196 14.16 1.65 6.83
C ASN A 196 15.42 0.93 6.29
N CYS A 197 15.46 0.68 4.98
CA CYS A 197 16.53 -0.11 4.35
C CYS A 197 17.31 0.73 3.33
N HIS A 198 18.45 1.27 3.77
CA HIS A 198 19.37 2.01 2.92
C HIS A 198 20.45 1.08 2.34
N ASN A 199 21.12 1.51 1.26
CA ASN A 199 22.07 0.66 0.51
C ASN A 199 23.09 -0.08 1.37
N ASP A 200 23.56 0.55 2.45
CA ASP A 200 24.65 0.03 3.30
C ASP A 200 24.21 -0.25 4.75
N ARG A 201 22.94 -0.03 5.10
CA ARG A 201 22.41 -0.29 6.45
C ARG A 201 20.92 -0.55 6.46
N CYS A 202 20.43 -1.24 7.49
CA CYS A 202 19.01 -1.41 7.74
C CYS A 202 18.72 -1.12 9.21
N ASP A 203 17.58 -0.49 9.47
CA ASP A 203 17.11 -0.12 10.80
C ASP A 203 15.62 -0.38 10.89
N ALA A 204 15.18 -0.86 12.05
CA ALA A 204 13.78 -0.95 12.39
C ALA A 204 13.44 0.06 13.50
N LEU A 205 12.31 0.73 13.34
CA LEU A 205 11.70 1.58 14.36
C LEU A 205 10.42 0.88 14.82
N ALA A 206 10.40 0.47 16.09
CA ALA A 206 9.26 -0.20 16.70
C ALA A 206 8.39 0.81 17.44
N ILE A 207 7.09 0.76 17.15
CA ILE A 207 6.05 1.57 17.80
C ILE A 207 5.16 0.59 18.58
N LEU A 208 5.20 0.69 19.90
CA LEU A 208 4.44 -0.17 20.79
C LEU A 208 3.10 0.47 21.19
N PRO A 209 2.01 -0.31 21.27
CA PRO A 209 0.71 0.23 21.67
C PRO A 209 0.74 0.94 23.02
N GLY A 210 0.12 2.12 23.08
CA GLY A 210 0.02 2.93 24.30
C GLY A 210 1.33 3.63 24.71
N GLN A 211 2.43 3.47 23.96
CA GLN A 211 3.68 4.16 24.21
C GLN A 211 3.83 5.39 23.31
N GLY A 212 4.39 6.47 23.86
CA GLY A 212 4.72 7.69 23.11
C GLY A 212 6.14 7.70 22.56
N THR A 213 6.95 6.71 22.92
CA THR A 213 8.36 6.56 22.51
C THR A 213 8.49 5.57 21.35
N ILE A 214 9.57 5.72 20.59
CA ILE A 214 9.89 4.87 19.44
C ILE A 214 11.20 4.16 19.76
N ASP A 215 11.18 2.85 19.68
CA ASP A 215 12.37 2.03 19.92
C ASP A 215 13.15 1.82 18.62
N HIS A 216 14.47 1.93 18.68
CA HIS A 216 15.36 1.69 17.55
C HIS A 216 16.02 0.32 17.65
N ILE A 217 15.91 -0.46 16.58
CA ILE A 217 16.49 -1.79 16.44
C ILE A 217 17.48 -1.76 15.27
N PRO A 218 18.80 -1.76 15.53
CA PRO A 218 19.81 -1.84 14.47
C PRO A 218 19.83 -3.25 13.84
N LEU A 219 19.91 -3.32 12.50
CA LEU A 219 19.89 -4.58 11.74
C LEU A 219 21.19 -4.71 10.91
N PRO A 220 22.35 -4.93 11.56
CA PRO A 220 23.67 -4.80 10.93
C PRO A 220 23.94 -5.84 9.82
N ASN A 221 23.24 -6.97 9.85
CA ASN A 221 23.42 -8.07 8.88
C ASN A 221 22.55 -7.91 7.63
N PHE A 222 21.79 -6.82 7.54
CA PHE A 222 20.87 -6.55 6.43
C PHE A 222 21.10 -5.17 5.83
N THR A 223 21.01 -5.07 4.50
CA THR A 223 21.26 -3.84 3.75
C THR A 223 20.34 -3.76 2.54
N GLY A 224 20.17 -2.56 1.99
CA GLY A 224 19.39 -2.33 0.76
C GLY A 224 19.95 -3.10 -0.43
N LYS A 225 21.28 -3.21 -0.55
CA LYS A 225 21.94 -4.05 -1.56
C LYS A 225 21.57 -5.53 -1.40
N LYS A 226 21.54 -6.03 -0.16
CA LYS A 226 21.12 -7.40 0.14
C LYS A 226 19.65 -7.62 -0.18
N ALA A 227 18.77 -6.67 0.19
CA ALA A 227 17.34 -6.68 -0.15
C ALA A 227 17.11 -6.76 -1.67
N GLN A 228 17.79 -5.92 -2.45
CA GLN A 228 17.72 -5.95 -3.92
C GLN A 228 18.18 -7.30 -4.48
N ARG A 229 19.30 -7.84 -3.98
CA ARG A 229 19.82 -9.13 -4.42
C ARG A 229 18.84 -10.28 -4.14
N ILE A 230 18.33 -10.40 -2.92
CA ILE A 230 17.42 -11.50 -2.56
C ILE A 230 16.06 -11.35 -3.26
N ARG A 231 15.60 -10.12 -3.51
CA ARG A 231 14.42 -9.86 -4.35
C ARG A 231 14.61 -10.40 -5.76
N LEU A 232 15.74 -10.12 -6.41
CA LEU A 232 16.04 -10.62 -7.76
C LEU A 232 16.10 -12.16 -7.83
N VAL A 233 16.54 -12.83 -6.75
CA VAL A 233 16.53 -14.29 -6.64
C VAL A 233 15.10 -14.79 -6.48
N MET A 234 14.33 -14.18 -5.58
CA MET A 234 12.93 -14.48 -5.33
C MET A 234 12.10 -14.38 -6.62
N GLU A 235 12.21 -13.28 -7.36
CA GLU A 235 11.47 -13.08 -8.60
C GLU A 235 11.81 -14.11 -9.68
N ARG A 236 13.07 -14.52 -9.77
CA ARG A 236 13.49 -15.61 -10.68
C ARG A 236 12.83 -16.93 -10.28
N SER A 237 12.88 -17.27 -9.00
CA SER A 237 12.23 -18.46 -8.45
C SER A 237 10.71 -18.45 -8.66
N VAL A 238 10.07 -17.30 -8.45
CA VAL A 238 8.62 -17.11 -8.63
C VAL A 238 8.25 -17.24 -10.11
N ARG A 239 8.95 -16.54 -11.03
CA ARG A 239 8.71 -16.63 -12.48
C ARG A 239 8.88 -18.06 -13.02
N ALA A 240 9.87 -18.81 -12.52
CA ALA A 240 10.09 -20.19 -12.92
C ALA A 240 8.90 -21.09 -12.56
N ARG A 241 8.29 -20.88 -11.38
CA ARG A 241 7.12 -21.65 -10.90
C ARG A 241 5.79 -21.16 -11.48
N GLN A 242 5.72 -19.89 -11.86
CA GLN A 242 4.54 -19.24 -12.46
C GLN A 242 4.25 -19.61 -13.91
N SER A 243 5.00 -20.55 -14.52
CA SER A 243 4.60 -21.18 -15.80
C SER A 243 3.26 -21.94 -15.74
N ARG A 244 2.56 -21.88 -14.59
CA ARG A 244 1.21 -22.38 -14.28
C ARG A 244 0.31 -21.23 -13.82
N GLU A 245 0.23 -20.14 -14.59
CA GLU A 245 -0.66 -19.01 -14.28
C GLU A 245 -2.11 -19.48 -14.15
N ARG A 246 -2.93 -18.70 -13.42
CA ARG A 246 -4.37 -18.92 -13.29
C ARG A 246 -5.00 -18.99 -14.70
N GLY A 247 -5.32 -20.20 -15.15
CA GLY A 247 -5.91 -20.47 -16.47
C GLY A 247 -4.94 -20.54 -17.67
N VAL A 248 -3.61 -20.54 -17.49
CA VAL A 248 -2.65 -20.81 -18.58
C VAL A 248 -1.88 -22.10 -18.28
N GLU A 249 -2.34 -23.22 -18.83
CA GLU A 249 -1.55 -24.45 -18.88
C GLU A 249 -0.50 -24.35 -19.99
N ARG A 250 0.75 -24.04 -19.66
CA ARG A 250 1.88 -24.34 -20.54
C ARG A 250 2.43 -25.73 -20.20
N ARG A 251 2.80 -26.49 -21.25
CA ARG A 251 3.47 -27.80 -21.13
C ARG A 251 4.64 -27.69 -20.14
N PRO A 252 4.83 -28.66 -19.23
CA PRO A 252 5.92 -28.64 -18.28
C PRO A 252 7.24 -28.69 -19.04
N VAL A 253 8.06 -27.65 -18.92
CA VAL A 253 9.48 -27.75 -19.24
C VAL A 253 10.07 -28.63 -18.15
N ILE A 254 10.46 -29.83 -18.54
CA ILE A 254 11.18 -30.78 -17.69
C ILE A 254 12.58 -30.20 -17.42
N GLU A 255 13.00 -30.30 -16.15
CA GLU A 255 14.37 -30.10 -15.62
C GLU A 255 14.84 -28.68 -15.21
N GLN A 256 14.53 -28.30 -13.94
CA GLN A 256 15.49 -27.95 -12.85
C GLN A 256 14.72 -27.59 -11.55
N GLY A 257 13.78 -28.44 -11.13
CA GLY A 257 12.81 -28.11 -10.05
C GLY A 257 13.40 -27.97 -8.63
N ASN A 258 14.55 -28.57 -8.34
CA ASN A 258 15.14 -28.53 -7.01
C ASN A 258 15.92 -27.24 -6.72
N ASP A 259 16.59 -26.65 -7.72
CA ASP A 259 17.48 -25.51 -7.49
C ASP A 259 16.69 -24.24 -7.16
N PHE A 260 15.59 -23.97 -7.88
CA PHE A 260 14.69 -22.85 -7.60
C PHE A 260 13.87 -23.04 -6.30
N ALA A 261 13.67 -24.28 -5.85
CA ALA A 261 13.07 -24.58 -4.55
C ALA A 261 13.99 -24.09 -3.42
N SER A 262 15.25 -24.50 -3.49
CA SER A 262 16.29 -24.09 -2.56
C SER A 262 16.62 -22.59 -2.63
N GLU A 263 16.57 -21.96 -3.81
CA GLU A 263 16.81 -20.51 -3.93
C GLU A 263 15.78 -19.68 -3.15
N PHE A 264 14.49 -20.01 -3.26
CA PHE A 264 13.44 -19.31 -2.52
C PHE A 264 13.54 -19.57 -1.02
N GLU A 265 13.86 -20.80 -0.60
CA GLU A 265 14.10 -21.14 0.81
C GLU A 265 15.27 -20.33 1.38
N ASN A 266 16.37 -20.19 0.64
CA ASN A 266 17.51 -19.35 1.02
C ASN A 266 17.11 -17.86 1.18
N VAL A 267 16.18 -17.36 0.36
CA VAL A 267 15.63 -16.01 0.54
C VAL A 267 14.89 -15.90 1.87
N LEU A 268 14.00 -16.84 2.17
CA LEU A 268 13.24 -16.84 3.44
C LEU A 268 14.15 -16.99 4.66
N GLN A 269 15.20 -17.82 4.56
CA GLN A 269 16.18 -18.02 5.60
C GLN A 269 17.01 -16.75 5.87
N ALA A 270 17.42 -16.04 4.82
CA ALA A 270 18.10 -14.75 4.96
C ALA A 270 17.20 -13.71 5.62
N LEU A 271 15.93 -13.62 5.21
CA LEU A 271 14.95 -12.74 5.86
C LEU A 271 14.75 -13.10 7.34
N TRP A 272 14.77 -14.38 7.67
CA TRP A 272 14.63 -14.83 9.05
C TRP A 272 15.78 -14.36 9.92
N TYR A 273 17.02 -14.78 9.63
CA TYR A 273 18.15 -14.54 10.52
C TYR A 273 18.63 -13.10 10.52
N ASP A 274 18.59 -12.42 9.37
CA ASP A 274 19.18 -11.09 9.23
C ASP A 274 18.21 -9.96 9.56
N LEU A 275 16.90 -10.23 9.55
CA LEU A 275 15.87 -9.21 9.66
C LEU A 275 14.81 -9.54 10.71
N ILE A 276 14.06 -10.64 10.54
CA ILE A 276 12.84 -10.88 11.34
C ILE A 276 13.15 -11.38 12.74
N LYS A 277 14.03 -12.37 12.88
CA LYS A 277 14.39 -12.94 14.19
C LYS A 277 14.92 -11.88 15.17
N PRO A 278 15.88 -11.00 14.80
CA PRO A 278 16.34 -9.93 15.69
C PRO A 278 15.21 -8.99 16.15
N ILE A 279 14.24 -8.71 15.28
CA ILE A 279 13.07 -7.88 15.63
C ILE A 279 12.17 -8.61 16.63
N LEU A 280 11.86 -9.89 16.39
CA LEU A 280 11.01 -10.68 17.28
C LEU A 280 11.66 -10.90 18.66
N GLU A 281 12.99 -11.08 18.70
CA GLU A 281 13.75 -11.17 19.95
C GLU A 281 13.66 -9.86 20.74
N PHE A 282 13.84 -8.70 20.07
CA PHE A 282 13.72 -7.39 20.71
C PHE A 282 12.32 -7.15 21.26
N LEU A 283 11.27 -7.50 20.50
CA LEU A 283 9.87 -7.35 20.90
C LEU A 283 9.43 -8.38 21.95
N GLY A 284 10.24 -9.40 22.25
CA GLY A 284 9.90 -10.48 23.18
C GLY A 284 8.83 -11.45 22.66
N CYS A 285 8.54 -11.45 21.35
CA CYS A 285 7.51 -12.29 20.72
C CYS A 285 7.90 -13.77 20.63
N MET A 286 9.17 -14.12 20.84
CA MET A 286 9.62 -15.52 20.81
C MET A 286 9.31 -16.31 22.10
N ASN A 287 8.73 -15.66 23.11
CA ASN A 287 8.33 -16.28 24.37
C ASN A 287 6.84 -16.68 24.40
N VAL A 288 6.18 -16.81 23.25
CA VAL A 288 4.74 -17.10 23.17
C VAL A 288 4.49 -18.60 23.37
N TYR A 289 3.56 -18.95 24.27
CA TYR A 289 3.32 -20.33 24.72
C TYR A 289 2.05 -20.97 24.13
N SER A 290 1.24 -20.22 23.36
CA SER A 290 0.01 -20.74 22.73
C SER A 290 -0.17 -20.20 21.31
N ALA A 291 -0.51 -21.10 20.38
CA ALA A 291 -0.83 -20.77 19.00
C ALA A 291 -2.16 -20.01 18.85
N GLU A 292 -3.03 -20.04 19.86
CA GLU A 292 -4.34 -19.39 19.81
C GLU A 292 -4.28 -17.87 20.09
N ASP A 293 -3.20 -17.38 20.71
CA ASP A 293 -3.02 -15.99 21.15
C ASP A 293 -1.75 -15.35 20.59
N LEU A 294 -1.42 -15.60 19.31
CA LEU A 294 -0.25 -14.99 18.69
C LEU A 294 -0.37 -13.44 18.67
N PRO A 295 0.69 -12.70 19.05
CA PRO A 295 0.72 -11.26 18.88
C PRO A 295 0.62 -10.88 17.40
N HIS A 296 0.01 -9.73 17.13
CA HIS A 296 -0.17 -9.22 15.78
C HIS A 296 0.84 -8.11 15.52
N ILE A 297 1.70 -8.28 14.51
CA ILE A 297 2.66 -7.26 14.08
C ILE A 297 2.25 -6.72 12.71
N THR A 298 2.33 -5.40 12.57
CA THR A 298 2.19 -4.73 11.28
C THR A 298 3.54 -4.26 10.78
N TRP A 299 3.95 -4.76 9.61
CA TRP A 299 5.21 -4.43 8.95
C TRP A 299 5.03 -3.22 8.04
N CYS A 300 5.87 -2.19 8.19
CA CYS A 300 5.93 -1.03 7.30
C CYS A 300 7.31 -0.96 6.62
N PRO A 301 7.57 -1.82 5.61
CA PRO A 301 8.86 -1.86 4.92
C PRO A 301 9.08 -0.69 3.95
N THR A 302 10.35 -0.45 3.62
CA THR A 302 10.78 0.54 2.62
C THR A 302 11.58 -0.08 1.48
N GLY A 303 11.58 0.60 0.33
CA GLY A 303 12.38 0.20 -0.83
C GLY A 303 12.11 -1.24 -1.28
N ALA A 304 13.18 -1.99 -1.57
CA ALA A 304 13.07 -3.37 -2.05
C ALA A 304 12.44 -4.34 -1.04
N LEU A 305 12.43 -4.00 0.27
CA LEU A 305 11.78 -4.83 1.29
C LEU A 305 10.26 -4.87 1.15
N SER A 306 9.65 -3.85 0.54
CA SER A 306 8.19 -3.80 0.33
C SER A 306 7.67 -4.96 -0.53
N PHE A 307 8.55 -5.60 -1.30
CA PHE A 307 8.22 -6.73 -2.17
C PHE A 307 8.58 -8.09 -1.60
N LEU A 308 9.16 -8.15 -0.40
CA LEU A 308 9.67 -9.39 0.18
C LEU A 308 8.66 -9.97 1.20
N PRO A 309 8.46 -11.29 1.22
CA PRO A 309 7.45 -11.94 2.06
C PRO A 309 7.94 -12.08 3.50
N LEU A 310 8.05 -10.96 4.21
CA LEU A 310 8.41 -10.89 5.63
C LEU A 310 7.60 -11.86 6.51
N HIS A 311 6.30 -12.02 6.23
CA HIS A 311 5.37 -12.92 6.90
C HIS A 311 5.66 -14.43 6.68
N ALA A 312 6.56 -14.76 5.75
CA ALA A 312 6.99 -16.14 5.47
C ALA A 312 8.47 -16.37 5.80
N ALA A 313 9.17 -15.37 6.33
CA ALA A 313 10.57 -15.50 6.70
C ALA A 313 10.76 -16.67 7.67
N GLY A 314 11.63 -17.60 7.31
CA GLY A 314 11.89 -18.77 8.14
C GLY A 314 12.98 -19.66 7.59
N ASP A 315 13.55 -20.43 8.50
CA ASP A 315 14.36 -21.61 8.25
C ASP A 315 13.44 -22.84 8.39
N TYR A 316 13.03 -23.40 7.24
CA TYR A 316 12.04 -24.49 7.19
C TYR A 316 12.69 -25.88 7.38
N ASP A 317 14.01 -25.95 7.52
CA ASP A 317 14.73 -27.17 7.92
C ASP A 317 14.79 -27.32 9.44
N HIS A 318 14.48 -26.26 10.20
CA HIS A 318 14.51 -26.25 11.66
C HIS A 318 13.11 -25.96 12.24
N PRO A 319 12.69 -26.68 13.30
CA PRO A 319 11.43 -26.37 13.99
C PRO A 319 11.50 -25.01 14.67
N ASN A 320 10.34 -24.37 14.86
CA ASN A 320 10.20 -23.09 15.58
C ASN A 320 11.13 -21.98 15.05
N SER A 321 11.45 -22.00 13.76
CA SER A 321 12.43 -21.11 13.15
C SER A 321 11.84 -20.29 12.01
N ARG A 322 10.56 -19.95 12.11
CA ARG A 322 9.82 -19.18 11.10
C ARG A 322 8.86 -18.23 11.79
N VAL A 323 8.69 -17.04 11.21
CA VAL A 323 7.85 -15.96 11.74
C VAL A 323 6.41 -16.40 12.00
N PHE A 324 5.90 -17.31 11.18
CA PHE A 324 4.53 -17.81 11.25
C PHE A 324 4.23 -18.47 12.61
N ASP A 325 5.23 -19.04 13.28
CA ASP A 325 5.04 -19.73 14.56
C ASP A 325 4.89 -18.74 15.73
N TYR A 326 5.21 -17.45 15.53
CA TYR A 326 5.34 -16.47 16.61
C TYR A 326 4.38 -15.29 16.49
N VAL A 327 3.98 -14.91 15.28
CA VAL A 327 3.19 -13.68 15.07
C VAL A 327 2.21 -13.84 13.91
N VAL A 328 1.07 -13.16 14.06
CA VAL A 328 0.23 -12.79 12.92
C VAL A 328 0.87 -11.59 12.24
N SER A 329 0.93 -11.59 10.90
CA SER A 329 1.60 -10.54 10.13
C SER A 329 0.61 -9.77 9.25
N SER A 330 0.63 -8.44 9.37
CA SER A 330 0.02 -7.50 8.42
C SER A 330 1.09 -6.62 7.79
N TYR A 331 0.75 -5.96 6.68
CA TYR A 331 1.57 -4.92 6.08
C TYR A 331 0.86 -3.57 6.11
N THR A 332 1.62 -2.49 6.02
CA THR A 332 1.07 -1.18 5.70
C THR A 332 2.05 -0.38 4.85
N PRO A 333 1.57 0.38 3.84
CA PRO A 333 2.43 1.27 3.07
C PRO A 333 2.80 2.53 3.87
N THR A 334 1.96 3.00 4.77
CA THR A 334 2.23 4.16 5.63
C THR A 334 1.54 4.01 6.98
N LEU A 335 1.95 4.77 7.99
CA LEU A 335 1.26 4.78 9.28
C LEU A 335 -0.09 5.51 9.16
N GLY A 336 -0.17 6.52 8.29
CA GLY A 336 -1.40 7.26 8.00
C GLY A 336 -2.55 6.38 7.51
N ALA A 337 -2.25 5.32 6.75
CA ALA A 337 -3.25 4.35 6.30
C ALA A 337 -3.97 3.64 7.46
N LEU A 338 -3.31 3.49 8.62
CA LEU A 338 -3.87 2.85 9.80
C LEU A 338 -4.60 3.84 10.73
N LEU A 339 -4.23 5.12 10.70
CA LEU A 339 -4.82 6.14 11.59
C LEU A 339 -6.30 6.37 11.32
N ASN A 340 -6.73 6.24 10.06
CA ASN A 340 -8.10 6.50 9.64
C ASN A 340 -9.00 5.26 9.71
N SER A 341 -8.47 4.11 10.13
CA SER A 341 -9.29 2.93 10.37
C SER A 341 -10.16 3.13 11.61
N THR A 342 -11.46 2.85 11.46
CA THR A 342 -12.40 2.79 12.58
C THR A 342 -12.88 1.34 12.71
N PRO A 343 -12.72 0.71 13.88
CA PRO A 343 -13.22 -0.64 14.09
C PRO A 343 -14.71 -0.70 13.77
N HIS A 344 -15.10 -1.67 12.95
CA HIS A 344 -16.48 -1.91 12.58
C HIS A 344 -16.91 -3.28 13.09
N SER A 345 -18.03 -3.30 13.81
CA SER A 345 -18.70 -4.56 14.13
C SER A 345 -19.66 -4.88 13.00
N LEU A 346 -19.63 -6.13 12.52
CA LEU A 346 -20.60 -6.60 11.55
C LEU A 346 -21.97 -6.71 12.22
N THR A 347 -22.97 -6.16 11.55
CA THR A 347 -24.39 -6.24 11.95
C THR A 347 -25.20 -6.84 10.80
N SER A 348 -26.46 -7.19 11.06
CA SER A 348 -27.40 -7.61 10.03
C SER A 348 -27.60 -6.58 8.91
N ASP A 349 -27.27 -5.32 9.17
CA ASP A 349 -27.34 -4.22 8.19
C ASP A 349 -26.05 -4.05 7.39
N SER A 350 -24.95 -4.73 7.77
CA SER A 350 -23.72 -4.72 7.00
C SER A 350 -23.94 -5.37 5.64
N ARG A 351 -23.39 -4.75 4.59
CA ARG A 351 -23.59 -5.13 3.19
C ARG A 351 -22.28 -5.63 2.59
N ILE A 352 -22.27 -6.86 2.11
CA ILE A 352 -21.13 -7.49 1.44
C ILE A 352 -21.46 -7.68 -0.05
N LEU A 353 -20.59 -7.15 -0.91
CA LEU A 353 -20.67 -7.31 -2.35
C LEU A 353 -19.65 -8.36 -2.81
N ALA A 354 -20.07 -9.35 -3.58
CA ALA A 354 -19.18 -10.23 -4.32
C ALA A 354 -19.26 -9.96 -5.83
N ILE A 355 -18.10 -9.80 -6.46
CA ILE A 355 -17.95 -9.58 -7.90
C ILE A 355 -17.13 -10.72 -8.46
N GLY A 356 -17.75 -11.50 -9.35
CA GLY A 356 -17.14 -12.70 -9.94
C GLY A 356 -17.08 -12.64 -11.46
N GLN A 357 -15.89 -12.84 -12.03
CA GLN A 357 -15.71 -12.94 -13.48
C GLN A 357 -15.01 -14.25 -13.86
N ALA A 358 -15.78 -15.33 -13.94
CA ALA A 358 -15.26 -16.65 -14.30
C ALA A 358 -14.88 -16.74 -15.78
N ASN A 359 -15.61 -16.04 -16.65
CA ASN A 359 -15.37 -16.04 -18.11
C ASN A 359 -15.15 -14.60 -18.60
N THR A 360 -13.98 -14.04 -18.27
CA THR A 360 -13.60 -12.69 -18.71
C THR A 360 -13.31 -12.71 -20.23
N PRO A 361 -13.94 -11.83 -21.04
CA PRO A 361 -13.63 -11.74 -22.47
C PRO A 361 -12.15 -11.47 -22.71
N GLY A 362 -11.51 -12.27 -23.58
CA GLY A 362 -10.09 -12.10 -23.93
C GLY A 362 -9.09 -12.71 -22.95
N HIS A 363 -9.55 -13.35 -21.86
CA HIS A 363 -8.68 -14.01 -20.88
C HIS A 363 -9.04 -15.49 -20.71
N SER A 364 -8.17 -16.22 -20.02
CA SER A 364 -8.40 -17.62 -19.65
C SER A 364 -9.55 -17.76 -18.64
N PRO A 365 -10.32 -18.87 -18.69
CA PRO A 365 -11.37 -19.13 -17.71
C PRO A 365 -10.83 -19.31 -16.28
N LEU A 366 -11.61 -18.84 -15.29
CA LEU A 366 -11.39 -18.98 -13.85
C LEU A 366 -12.57 -19.75 -13.21
N PRO A 367 -12.70 -21.06 -13.43
CA PRO A 367 -13.83 -21.83 -12.91
C PRO A 367 -13.88 -21.85 -11.37
N GLY A 368 -12.74 -21.72 -10.69
CA GLY A 368 -12.65 -21.61 -9.24
C GLY A 368 -13.44 -20.43 -8.69
N THR A 369 -13.54 -19.32 -9.43
CA THR A 369 -14.34 -18.14 -9.06
C THR A 369 -15.78 -18.50 -8.69
N THR A 370 -16.43 -19.38 -9.46
CA THR A 370 -17.82 -19.77 -9.15
C THR A 370 -17.92 -20.54 -7.83
N THR A 371 -16.95 -21.40 -7.54
CA THR A 371 -16.90 -22.14 -6.28
C THR A 371 -16.57 -21.23 -5.10
N GLU A 372 -15.67 -20.28 -5.32
CA GLU A 372 -15.26 -19.28 -4.34
C GLU A 372 -16.44 -18.42 -3.87
N LEU A 373 -17.20 -17.83 -4.81
CA LEU A 373 -18.37 -17.01 -4.49
C LEU A 373 -19.45 -17.82 -3.76
N ALA A 374 -19.72 -19.05 -4.20
CA ALA A 374 -20.68 -19.92 -3.53
C ALA A 374 -20.27 -20.19 -2.07
N ARG A 375 -18.98 -20.40 -1.79
CA ARG A 375 -18.48 -20.60 -0.42
C ARG A 375 -18.59 -19.33 0.43
N VAL A 376 -18.26 -18.18 -0.15
CA VAL A 376 -18.45 -16.88 0.52
C VAL A 376 -19.93 -16.69 0.90
N GLN A 377 -20.85 -16.93 -0.02
CA GLN A 377 -22.29 -16.83 0.21
C GLN A 377 -22.79 -17.72 1.35
N LEU A 378 -22.24 -18.94 1.50
CA LEU A 378 -22.64 -19.88 2.55
C LEU A 378 -22.42 -19.35 3.98
N HIS A 379 -21.47 -18.43 4.18
CA HIS A 379 -21.21 -17.84 5.50
C HIS A 379 -22.17 -16.70 5.86
N MET A 380 -22.93 -16.18 4.90
CA MET A 380 -23.74 -14.96 5.06
C MET A 380 -25.05 -15.17 5.83
N GLN A 381 -25.51 -16.43 5.98
CA GLN A 381 -26.77 -16.92 6.59
C GLN A 381 -27.42 -15.96 7.62
N GLU A 382 -28.14 -14.94 7.13
CA GLU A 382 -28.84 -13.89 7.90
C GLU A 382 -27.97 -12.98 8.80
N LYS A 383 -26.65 -13.17 8.81
CA LYS A 383 -25.72 -12.35 9.60
C LYS A 383 -25.46 -10.99 8.98
N VAL A 384 -25.51 -10.91 7.66
CA VAL A 384 -25.21 -9.72 6.83
C VAL A 384 -26.02 -9.78 5.53
N GLN A 385 -26.21 -8.64 4.89
CA GLN A 385 -26.78 -8.56 3.54
C GLN A 385 -25.72 -8.89 2.49
N TYR A 386 -26.10 -9.67 1.48
CA TYR A 386 -25.19 -10.17 0.45
C TYR A 386 -25.73 -9.91 -0.95
N SER A 387 -24.89 -9.34 -1.82
CA SER A 387 -25.19 -9.08 -3.23
C SER A 387 -24.10 -9.65 -4.12
N GLU A 388 -24.47 -10.12 -5.31
CA GLU A 388 -23.50 -10.60 -6.32
C GLU A 388 -23.63 -9.84 -7.64
N LEU A 389 -22.48 -9.58 -8.27
CA LEU A 389 -22.38 -9.20 -9.68
C LEU A 389 -21.50 -10.24 -10.39
N VAL A 390 -22.10 -11.06 -11.26
CA VAL A 390 -21.38 -12.15 -11.93
C VAL A 390 -21.42 -12.04 -13.44
N ASN A 391 -20.28 -12.34 -14.06
CA ASN A 391 -20.10 -12.37 -15.51
C ASN A 391 -20.63 -11.11 -16.20
N HIS A 392 -21.65 -11.21 -17.06
CA HIS A 392 -22.20 -10.08 -17.81
C HIS A 392 -22.80 -8.96 -16.94
N GLN A 393 -23.15 -9.25 -15.68
CA GLN A 393 -23.66 -8.25 -14.73
C GLN A 393 -22.53 -7.43 -14.09
N ALA A 394 -21.32 -7.99 -14.03
CA ALA A 394 -20.14 -7.33 -13.48
C ALA A 394 -19.57 -6.36 -14.52
N THR A 395 -20.26 -5.26 -14.78
CA THR A 395 -19.73 -4.13 -15.57
C THR A 395 -19.00 -3.15 -14.68
N THR A 396 -18.11 -2.35 -15.25
CA THR A 396 -17.38 -1.30 -14.51
C THR A 396 -18.30 -0.33 -13.78
N ALA A 397 -19.36 0.15 -14.44
CA ALA A 397 -20.33 1.05 -13.85
C ALA A 397 -21.12 0.39 -12.70
N ALA A 398 -21.65 -0.82 -12.91
CA ALA A 398 -22.42 -1.53 -11.89
C ALA A 398 -21.56 -1.89 -10.67
N ALA A 399 -20.31 -2.29 -10.90
CA ALA A 399 -19.35 -2.57 -9.84
C ALA A 399 -19.08 -1.33 -8.98
N LEU A 400 -18.80 -0.17 -9.59
CA LEU A 400 -18.55 1.08 -8.88
C LEU A 400 -19.74 1.52 -8.04
N ASP A 401 -20.94 1.53 -8.63
CA ASP A 401 -22.16 1.94 -7.92
C ASP A 401 -22.47 0.97 -6.77
N ALA A 402 -22.29 -0.34 -6.97
CA ALA A 402 -22.46 -1.33 -5.92
C ALA A 402 -21.39 -1.17 -4.81
N MET A 403 -20.12 -0.98 -5.15
CA MET A 403 -19.06 -0.75 -4.15
C MET A 403 -19.34 0.49 -3.28
N GLU A 404 -19.97 1.52 -3.82
CA GLU A 404 -20.39 2.70 -3.06
C GLU A 404 -21.45 2.34 -2.00
N GLN A 405 -22.35 1.41 -2.34
CA GLN A 405 -23.43 0.97 -1.46
C GLN A 405 -23.09 -0.21 -0.53
N HIS A 406 -21.92 -0.84 -0.64
CA HIS A 406 -21.58 -2.02 0.18
C HIS A 406 -20.37 -1.73 1.05
N ASP A 407 -20.36 -2.22 2.27
CA ASP A 407 -19.29 -1.94 3.24
C ASP A 407 -18.03 -2.73 2.90
N TRP A 408 -18.22 -3.96 2.40
CA TRP A 408 -17.15 -4.88 2.02
C TRP A 408 -17.29 -5.28 0.55
N VAL A 409 -16.15 -5.53 -0.10
CA VAL A 409 -16.11 -6.05 -1.47
C VAL A 409 -15.22 -7.28 -1.57
N HIS A 410 -15.71 -8.30 -2.26
CA HIS A 410 -14.96 -9.47 -2.69
C HIS A 410 -14.83 -9.43 -4.21
N LEU A 411 -13.61 -9.39 -4.73
CA LEU A 411 -13.31 -9.35 -6.17
C LEU A 411 -12.60 -10.64 -6.57
N ALA A 412 -13.30 -11.52 -7.31
CA ALA A 412 -12.75 -12.75 -7.86
C ALA A 412 -12.74 -12.69 -9.39
N CYS A 413 -11.63 -12.17 -9.93
CA CYS A 413 -11.45 -11.91 -11.35
C CYS A 413 -9.96 -11.84 -11.71
N HIS A 414 -9.67 -11.61 -12.99
CA HIS A 414 -8.31 -11.24 -13.41
C HIS A 414 -7.99 -9.80 -13.01
N ALA A 415 -6.73 -9.53 -12.71
CA ALA A 415 -6.22 -8.18 -12.45
C ALA A 415 -5.04 -7.86 -13.37
N HIS A 416 -4.81 -6.57 -13.57
CA HIS A 416 -3.71 -6.05 -14.36
C HIS A 416 -2.94 -4.99 -13.57
N GLN A 417 -1.62 -5.13 -13.52
CA GLN A 417 -0.72 -4.06 -13.11
C GLN A 417 -0.14 -3.38 -14.34
N ASN A 418 -0.36 -2.08 -14.46
CA ASN A 418 0.24 -1.26 -15.50
C ASN A 418 1.51 -0.60 -14.96
N VAL A 419 2.67 -1.01 -15.46
CA VAL A 419 3.97 -0.52 -14.98
C VAL A 419 4.26 0.91 -15.47
N ASP A 420 3.71 1.32 -16.62
CA ASP A 420 3.97 2.63 -17.20
C ASP A 420 3.08 3.73 -16.59
N ASP A 421 1.81 3.39 -16.32
CA ASP A 421 0.84 4.23 -15.63
C ASP A 421 0.10 3.40 -14.58
N PRO A 422 0.65 3.33 -13.36
CA PRO A 422 0.05 2.52 -12.29
C PRO A 422 -1.37 2.92 -11.87
N THR A 423 -1.84 4.12 -12.24
CA THR A 423 -3.24 4.50 -12.00
C THR A 423 -4.21 3.74 -12.89
N LYS A 424 -3.71 3.15 -13.99
CA LYS A 424 -4.46 2.28 -14.91
C LYS A 424 -4.39 0.80 -14.54
N SER A 425 -3.70 0.44 -13.45
CA SER A 425 -3.84 -0.89 -12.85
C SER A 425 -5.30 -1.10 -12.42
N GLY A 426 -5.85 -2.28 -12.62
CA GLY A 426 -7.27 -2.53 -12.37
C GLY A 426 -7.70 -3.99 -12.41
N PHE A 427 -9.01 -4.17 -12.29
CA PHE A 427 -9.67 -5.48 -12.33
C PHE A 427 -10.39 -5.65 -13.67
N PHE A 428 -10.18 -6.76 -14.36
CA PHE A 428 -10.90 -7.04 -15.60
C PHE A 428 -12.33 -7.46 -15.28
N LEU A 429 -13.28 -6.65 -15.75
CA LEU A 429 -14.70 -6.88 -15.64
C LEU A 429 -15.27 -7.22 -17.02
N HIS A 430 -16.60 -7.31 -17.14
CA HIS A 430 -17.23 -7.80 -18.36
C HIS A 430 -16.98 -6.90 -19.58
N ASP A 431 -17.11 -5.59 -19.38
CA ASP A 431 -17.09 -4.56 -20.42
C ASP A 431 -15.71 -3.92 -20.56
N ASN A 432 -15.01 -3.70 -19.46
CA ASN A 432 -13.71 -3.04 -19.43
C ASN A 432 -12.94 -3.34 -18.13
N THR A 433 -11.77 -2.71 -17.98
CA THR A 433 -10.98 -2.71 -16.75
C THR A 433 -11.53 -1.67 -15.78
N LEU A 434 -11.84 -2.09 -14.55
CA LEU A 434 -12.09 -1.19 -13.43
C LEU A 434 -10.74 -0.75 -12.84
N ASP A 435 -10.23 0.38 -13.30
CA ASP A 435 -8.92 0.90 -12.90
C ASP A 435 -8.94 1.71 -11.59
N LEU A 436 -7.76 1.82 -10.97
CA LEU A 436 -7.56 2.56 -9.73
C LEU A 436 -7.91 4.04 -9.88
N ALA A 437 -7.64 4.65 -11.04
CA ALA A 437 -8.00 6.04 -11.31
C ALA A 437 -9.52 6.25 -11.21
N THR A 438 -10.30 5.30 -11.72
CA THR A 438 -11.76 5.32 -11.71
C THR A 438 -12.32 5.03 -10.33
N ILE A 439 -11.80 4.01 -9.64
CA ILE A 439 -12.12 3.73 -8.24
C ILE A 439 -11.85 4.99 -7.39
N ASN A 440 -10.70 5.62 -7.57
CA ASN A 440 -10.31 6.83 -6.86
C ASN A 440 -11.06 8.11 -7.28
N ARG A 441 -11.92 8.09 -8.30
CA ARG A 441 -12.82 9.23 -8.55
C ARG A 441 -14.04 9.20 -7.64
N ARG A 442 -14.38 8.04 -7.07
CA ARG A 442 -15.44 7.88 -6.09
C ARG A 442 -14.87 7.99 -4.67
N SER A 443 -15.68 8.48 -3.73
CA SER A 443 -15.35 8.49 -2.31
C SER A 443 -16.04 7.33 -1.63
N PHE A 444 -15.28 6.33 -1.19
CA PHE A 444 -15.83 5.23 -0.41
C PHE A 444 -15.61 5.51 1.06
N LYS A 445 -16.67 5.93 1.76
CA LYS A 445 -16.61 6.23 3.20
C LYS A 445 -16.90 4.98 4.01
N ASN A 446 -16.22 4.83 5.14
CA ASN A 446 -16.47 3.80 6.15
C ASN A 446 -16.48 2.37 5.57
N LYS A 447 -15.56 2.06 4.65
CA LYS A 447 -15.45 0.71 4.12
C LYS A 447 -14.61 -0.19 5.03
N GLY A 448 -15.02 -1.44 5.12
CA GLY A 448 -14.35 -2.46 5.91
C GLY A 448 -13.27 -3.15 5.09
N LEU A 449 -13.63 -4.31 4.53
CA LEU A 449 -12.71 -5.22 3.86
C LEU A 449 -12.82 -5.15 2.34
N ALA A 450 -11.68 -5.05 1.65
CA ALA A 450 -11.56 -5.46 0.25
C ALA A 450 -10.80 -6.78 0.16
N TYR A 451 -11.48 -7.85 -0.24
CA TYR A 451 -10.87 -9.14 -0.53
C TYR A 451 -10.58 -9.24 -2.01
N LEU A 452 -9.29 -9.23 -2.38
CA LEU A 452 -8.83 -9.21 -3.75
C LEU A 452 -8.35 -10.61 -4.17
N SER A 453 -9.29 -11.46 -4.56
CA SER A 453 -9.02 -12.76 -5.20
C SER A 453 -8.62 -12.61 -6.66
N ALA A 454 -7.59 -11.80 -6.89
CA ALA A 454 -7.00 -11.58 -8.19
C ALA A 454 -5.47 -11.63 -8.07
N CYS A 455 -4.82 -12.09 -9.14
CA CYS A 455 -3.37 -12.30 -9.16
C CYS A 455 -2.63 -10.95 -9.11
N GLN A 456 -1.47 -10.91 -8.44
CA GLN A 456 -0.55 -9.77 -8.47
C GLN A 456 -1.17 -8.44 -7.96
N THR A 457 -2.09 -8.54 -7.01
CA THR A 457 -2.79 -7.38 -6.44
C THR A 457 -1.93 -6.60 -5.43
N ALA A 458 -0.78 -7.16 -5.02
CA ALA A 458 0.21 -6.53 -4.15
C ALA A 458 1.66 -6.62 -4.66
N THR A 459 1.89 -6.81 -5.98
CA THR A 459 3.25 -6.90 -6.55
C THR A 459 3.99 -5.55 -6.59
N GLY A 460 3.25 -4.45 -6.77
CA GLY A 460 3.76 -3.07 -6.82
C GLY A 460 4.70 -2.74 -7.98
N ASP A 461 5.24 -1.52 -7.98
CA ASP A 461 6.11 -0.99 -9.04
C ASP A 461 7.58 -0.95 -8.60
N GLU A 462 8.42 -1.69 -9.31
CA GLU A 462 9.86 -1.79 -9.04
C GLU A 462 10.60 -0.45 -9.11
N ARG A 463 10.14 0.46 -9.97
CA ARG A 463 10.74 1.79 -10.14
C ARG A 463 10.41 2.69 -8.95
N LEU A 464 9.25 2.47 -8.33
CA LEU A 464 8.71 3.32 -7.27
C LEU A 464 8.22 2.48 -6.06
N PRO A 465 9.13 1.74 -5.41
CA PRO A 465 8.78 0.85 -4.28
C PRO A 465 8.10 1.57 -3.12
N ASP A 466 8.51 2.81 -2.87
CA ASP A 466 8.02 3.63 -1.76
C ASP A 466 6.71 4.37 -2.09
N GLU A 467 6.24 4.30 -3.34
CA GLU A 467 4.90 4.80 -3.69
C GLU A 467 3.82 3.72 -3.52
N ALA A 468 4.19 2.48 -3.18
CA ALA A 468 3.26 1.39 -2.92
C ALA A 468 2.17 1.24 -4.00
N VAL A 469 2.56 1.39 -5.27
CA VAL A 469 1.60 1.48 -6.38
C VAL A 469 1.13 0.11 -6.83
N HIS A 470 0.28 -0.50 -6.01
CA HIS A 470 -0.43 -1.73 -6.32
C HIS A 470 -1.90 -1.62 -5.95
N LEU A 471 -2.70 -2.56 -6.46
CA LEU A 471 -4.15 -2.57 -6.31
C LEU A 471 -4.57 -2.53 -4.83
N ALA A 472 -3.89 -3.29 -3.97
CA ALA A 472 -4.23 -3.32 -2.55
C ALA A 472 -4.06 -1.97 -1.84
N SER A 473 -2.97 -1.24 -2.07
CA SER A 473 -2.81 0.13 -1.55
C SER A 473 -3.83 1.07 -2.16
N GLY A 474 -4.11 0.95 -3.46
CA GLY A 474 -5.16 1.73 -4.12
C GLY A 474 -6.55 1.54 -3.49
N MET A 475 -6.87 0.34 -2.99
CA MET A 475 -8.11 0.06 -2.25
C MET A 475 -8.11 0.65 -0.84
N LEU A 476 -7.00 0.58 -0.09
CA LEU A 476 -6.87 1.28 1.19
C LEU A 476 -7.15 2.78 1.01
N MET A 477 -6.60 3.33 -0.06
CA MET A 477 -6.77 4.73 -0.39
C MET A 477 -8.16 5.10 -0.91
N ALA A 478 -8.83 4.16 -1.57
CA ALA A 478 -10.21 4.32 -1.98
C ALA A 478 -11.13 4.50 -0.75
N GLY A 479 -10.72 3.96 0.40
CA GLY A 479 -11.36 4.16 1.70
C GLY A 479 -11.63 2.85 2.47
N TYR A 480 -11.10 1.72 1.98
CA TYR A 480 -11.12 0.45 2.72
C TYR A 480 -10.09 0.49 3.85
N SER A 481 -10.44 -0.06 5.00
CA SER A 481 -9.55 -0.11 6.17
C SER A 481 -8.63 -1.33 6.16
N SER A 482 -9.08 -2.41 5.51
CA SER A 482 -8.39 -3.69 5.45
C SER A 482 -8.47 -4.27 4.04
N VAL A 483 -7.37 -4.86 3.58
CA VAL A 483 -7.27 -5.50 2.26
C VAL A 483 -6.56 -6.84 2.38
N ILE A 484 -7.20 -7.90 1.87
CA ILE A 484 -6.55 -9.20 1.65
C ILE A 484 -6.22 -9.29 0.17
N ALA A 485 -4.96 -9.58 -0.14
CA ALA A 485 -4.42 -9.52 -1.49
C ALA A 485 -3.36 -10.60 -1.73
N THR A 486 -2.86 -10.67 -2.96
CA THR A 486 -1.79 -11.60 -3.33
C THR A 486 -0.56 -10.86 -3.86
N MET A 487 0.62 -11.15 -3.31
CA MET A 487 1.90 -10.61 -3.77
C MET A 487 2.24 -11.06 -5.20
N TRP A 488 1.71 -12.21 -5.62
CA TRP A 488 1.86 -12.76 -6.96
C TRP A 488 0.78 -13.79 -7.27
N SER A 489 0.81 -14.41 -8.45
CA SER A 489 -0.26 -15.31 -8.91
C SER A 489 -0.46 -16.52 -7.99
N VAL A 490 -1.72 -16.80 -7.65
CA VAL A 490 -2.17 -17.97 -6.87
C VAL A 490 -2.86 -18.99 -7.77
N ARG A 491 -2.95 -20.24 -7.31
CA ARG A 491 -3.66 -21.29 -8.05
C ARG A 491 -5.17 -21.11 -7.91
N ASP A 492 -5.88 -21.30 -9.02
CA ASP A 492 -7.34 -21.19 -9.05
C ASP A 492 -8.04 -22.15 -8.08
N ALA A 493 -7.42 -23.30 -7.80
CA ALA A 493 -7.94 -24.30 -6.87
C ALA A 493 -7.77 -23.91 -5.38
N ASP A 494 -6.82 -23.03 -5.06
CA ASP A 494 -6.52 -22.63 -3.68
C ASP A 494 -7.39 -21.46 -3.23
N ALA A 495 -7.75 -20.57 -4.15
CA ALA A 495 -8.56 -19.38 -3.87
C ALA A 495 -9.91 -19.68 -3.18
N PRO A 496 -10.74 -20.65 -3.63
CA PRO A 496 -11.97 -21.01 -2.95
C PRO A 496 -11.77 -21.53 -1.53
N PHE A 497 -10.63 -22.16 -1.24
CA PHE A 497 -10.32 -22.67 0.09
C PHE A 497 -9.97 -21.54 1.04
N VAL A 498 -9.06 -20.66 0.64
CA VAL A 498 -8.63 -19.53 1.48
C VAL A 498 -9.79 -18.57 1.74
N ALA A 499 -10.60 -18.25 0.73
CA ALA A 499 -11.77 -17.39 0.90
C ALA A 499 -12.78 -17.99 1.89
N ASP A 500 -13.07 -19.29 1.79
CA ASP A 500 -13.96 -20.00 2.72
C ASP A 500 -13.51 -19.86 4.18
N ARG A 501 -12.23 -20.14 4.44
CA ARG A 501 -11.67 -20.06 5.80
C ARG A 501 -11.63 -18.64 6.35
N VAL A 502 -11.27 -17.67 5.51
CA VAL A 502 -11.24 -16.26 5.92
C VAL A 502 -12.65 -15.78 6.29
N TYR A 503 -13.64 -15.97 5.42
CA TYR A 503 -15.01 -15.51 5.70
C TYR A 503 -15.66 -16.27 6.86
N GLY A 504 -15.42 -17.58 6.97
CA GLY A 504 -15.89 -18.35 8.12
C GLY A 504 -15.37 -17.83 9.45
N LYS A 505 -14.08 -17.46 9.51
CA LYS A 505 -13.49 -16.86 10.70
C LYS A 505 -14.03 -15.45 10.98
N LEU A 506 -14.02 -14.57 9.99
CA LEU A 506 -14.50 -13.19 10.12
C LEU A 506 -15.97 -13.09 10.55
N LEU A 507 -16.85 -13.92 9.99
CA LEU A 507 -18.28 -13.92 10.30
C LEU A 507 -18.62 -14.69 11.58
N THR A 508 -17.67 -15.44 12.14
CA THR A 508 -17.77 -16.00 13.49
C THR A 508 -17.36 -14.95 14.52
N ASP A 509 -16.28 -14.23 14.27
CA ASP A 509 -15.76 -13.20 15.20
C ASP A 509 -16.64 -11.92 15.19
N GLY A 510 -17.27 -11.59 14.04
CA GLY A 510 -18.22 -10.49 13.89
C GLY A 510 -17.60 -9.09 13.97
N LYS A 511 -16.28 -8.96 13.82
CA LYS A 511 -15.53 -7.71 13.99
C LYS A 511 -14.47 -7.54 12.90
N LEU A 512 -14.17 -6.28 12.59
CA LEU A 512 -13.11 -5.87 11.68
C LEU A 512 -12.46 -4.56 12.15
N GLY A 513 -11.17 -4.38 11.85
CA GLY A 513 -10.43 -3.14 12.09
C GLY A 513 -9.52 -3.15 13.32
N ASN A 514 -9.44 -4.29 14.02
CA ASN A 514 -8.45 -4.58 15.07
C ASN A 514 -7.53 -5.75 14.72
N GLY A 515 -7.21 -5.93 13.44
CA GLY A 515 -6.36 -7.03 12.97
C GLY A 515 -7.09 -8.36 12.72
N GLU A 516 -8.41 -8.41 12.85
CA GLU A 516 -9.18 -9.64 12.64
C GLU A 516 -9.01 -10.21 11.24
N ALA A 517 -8.90 -9.37 10.21
CA ALA A 517 -8.63 -9.81 8.84
C ALA A 517 -7.24 -10.47 8.69
N GLY A 518 -6.22 -9.91 9.35
CA GLY A 518 -4.89 -10.52 9.40
C GLY A 518 -4.91 -11.87 10.12
N ARG A 519 -5.65 -11.98 11.23
CA ARG A 519 -5.81 -13.23 11.98
C ARG A 519 -6.59 -14.29 11.19
N ALA A 520 -7.67 -13.89 10.54
CA ALA A 520 -8.48 -14.76 9.68
C ALA A 520 -7.64 -15.29 8.50
N LEU A 521 -6.83 -14.44 7.88
CA LEU A 521 -5.92 -14.86 6.82
C LEU A 521 -4.83 -15.81 7.34
N HIS A 522 -4.22 -15.49 8.49
CA HIS A 522 -3.22 -16.35 9.10
C HIS A 522 -3.78 -17.76 9.40
N HIS A 523 -4.99 -17.84 9.94
CA HIS A 523 -5.70 -19.11 10.16
C HIS A 523 -5.92 -19.88 8.85
N ALA A 524 -6.48 -19.21 7.82
CA ALA A 524 -6.73 -19.81 6.52
C ALA A 524 -5.45 -20.34 5.85
N VAL A 525 -4.35 -19.58 5.96
CA VAL A 525 -3.04 -19.97 5.42
C VAL A 525 -2.40 -21.09 6.25
N SER A 526 -2.65 -21.14 7.56
CA SER A 526 -2.20 -22.25 8.41
C SER A 526 -2.82 -23.58 7.97
N GLU A 527 -4.15 -23.61 7.80
CA GLU A 527 -4.85 -24.80 7.29
C GLU A 527 -4.38 -25.16 5.87
N LEU A 528 -4.16 -24.16 5.01
CA LEU A 528 -3.65 -24.41 3.66
C LEU A 528 -2.26 -25.07 3.73
N ARG A 529 -1.36 -24.61 4.60
CA ARG A 529 -0.03 -25.21 4.79
C ARG A 529 -0.10 -26.68 5.23
N GLU A 530 -1.08 -27.04 6.07
CA GLU A 530 -1.32 -28.43 6.47
C GLU A 530 -1.78 -29.29 5.28
N GLU A 531 -2.67 -28.77 4.45
CA GLU A 531 -3.20 -29.45 3.26
C GLU A 531 -2.14 -29.63 2.16
N VAL A 532 -1.28 -28.63 1.94
CA VAL A 532 -0.39 -28.57 0.77
C VAL A 532 1.08 -28.85 1.08
N GLY A 533 1.45 -28.86 2.36
CA GLY A 533 2.81 -28.94 2.86
C GLY A 533 3.47 -27.57 3.03
N GLU A 534 4.22 -27.40 4.11
CA GLU A 534 4.83 -26.11 4.48
C GLU A 534 5.79 -25.53 3.43
N LYS A 535 6.54 -26.41 2.74
CA LYS A 535 7.49 -25.99 1.69
C LYS A 535 6.82 -25.70 0.34
N ALA A 536 5.50 -25.82 0.21
CA ALA A 536 4.75 -25.43 -0.98
C ALA A 536 4.56 -23.90 -1.07
N PHE A 537 5.67 -23.17 -1.02
CA PHE A 537 5.70 -21.71 -0.89
C PHE A 537 4.93 -20.98 -2.00
N ASP A 538 4.87 -21.56 -3.22
CA ASP A 538 4.13 -20.97 -4.35
C ASP A 538 2.62 -20.93 -4.11
N ARG A 539 2.09 -21.74 -3.19
CA ARG A 539 0.65 -21.86 -2.94
C ARG A 539 0.16 -20.95 -1.83
N TRP A 540 0.96 -20.70 -0.79
CA TRP A 540 0.49 -20.05 0.43
C TRP A 540 1.17 -18.70 0.74
N VAL A 541 2.47 -18.54 0.44
CA VAL A 541 3.21 -17.29 0.66
C VAL A 541 2.65 -16.07 -0.10
N PRO A 542 2.06 -16.19 -1.30
CA PRO A 542 1.51 -15.00 -1.95
C PRO A 542 0.42 -14.29 -1.14
N TYR A 543 -0.31 -14.96 -0.26
CA TYR A 543 -1.42 -14.36 0.46
C TYR A 543 -0.93 -13.41 1.56
N ILE A 544 -1.35 -12.14 1.50
CA ILE A 544 -1.03 -11.13 2.50
C ILE A 544 -2.25 -10.30 2.89
N HIS A 545 -2.17 -9.72 4.08
CA HIS A 545 -3.10 -8.72 4.57
C HIS A 545 -2.38 -7.36 4.67
N ILE A 546 -3.03 -6.29 4.20
CA ILE A 546 -2.56 -4.91 4.24
C ILE A 546 -3.63 -4.03 4.88
N GLY A 547 -3.26 -3.19 5.85
CA GLY A 547 -4.19 -2.32 6.58
C GLY A 547 -4.40 -2.75 8.04
N SER A 548 -5.49 -2.26 8.63
CA SER A 548 -5.79 -2.33 10.07
C SER A 548 -6.30 -3.67 10.58
#